data_AF-R5JL55-F1
#
_entry.id   AF-R5JL55-F1
#
_cell.length_a   1.000
_cell.length_b   1.000
_cell.length_c   1.000
_cell.angle_alpha   90.00
_cell.angle_beta   90.00
_cell.angle_gamma   90.00
#
_symmetry.space_group_name_H-M   'P 1'
#
loop_
_entity.id
_entity.type
_entity.pdbx_description
1 polymer ?
#
loop_
_entity_poly.entity_id
_entity_poly.type
_entity_poly.pdbx_seq_one_letter_code
_entity_poly.pdbx_strand_id
1 'polypeptide(L)'
;MKQNVFFVSGIDTDAGKSYATGFLARELTQKGNRTITQKFIQTGNVGHSEDIDLHRRIMGIPPTEEDRAGLTMPEIFSYPASPHLASRLDGRAIDFNKMEQATAELSRRYDTVLLEGAGGLMVPLTEDLLTIDYIVQKKYPLIFVTSGKLGSINHTLLSFEAIRHRGIRLDTVMYNLYPTVADKTIQEDTLIFIRKQMEKYFPDAQFILVPEI
;
A
#
# COMPACT_ATOMS: atom_id res chain seq x y z
N MET A 1 -14.10 13.11 -7.88
CA MET A 1 -12.97 13.31 -6.95
C MET A 1 -11.73 13.67 -7.74
N LYS A 2 -10.80 14.43 -7.14
CA LYS A 2 -9.48 14.69 -7.73
C LYS A 2 -8.80 13.33 -7.98
N GLN A 3 -8.15 13.14 -9.13
CA GLN A 3 -7.40 11.91 -9.41
C GLN A 3 -6.04 11.97 -8.71
N ASN A 4 -6.05 11.89 -7.38
CA ASN A 4 -4.86 12.01 -6.54
C ASN A 4 -4.75 10.97 -5.42
N VAL A 5 -5.59 9.94 -5.48
CA VAL A 5 -5.53 8.81 -4.55
C VAL A 5 -4.84 7.66 -5.26
N PHE A 6 -3.72 7.19 -4.70
CA PHE A 6 -2.96 6.07 -5.21
C PHE A 6 -3.07 4.92 -4.22
N PHE A 7 -3.51 3.75 -4.68
CA PHE A 7 -3.61 2.59 -3.82
C PHE A 7 -2.23 1.93 -3.70
N VAL A 8 -1.75 1.68 -2.49
CA VAL A 8 -0.48 0.98 -2.25
C VAL A 8 -0.78 -0.46 -1.84
N SER A 9 -0.31 -1.41 -2.63
CA SER A 9 -0.39 -2.85 -2.35
C SER A 9 0.98 -3.50 -2.60
N GLY A 10 1.09 -4.80 -2.41
CA GLY A 10 2.36 -5.51 -2.63
C GLY A 10 2.23 -7.00 -2.77
N ILE A 11 3.38 -7.66 -2.93
CA ILE A 11 3.46 -9.12 -3.15
C ILE A 11 2.96 -9.93 -1.96
N ASP A 12 3.10 -9.43 -0.73
CA ASP A 12 2.63 -10.06 0.50
C ASP A 12 2.54 -9.06 1.67
N THR A 13 2.25 -9.54 2.88
CA THR A 13 2.23 -8.74 4.11
C THR A 13 3.59 -8.13 4.41
N ASP A 14 4.66 -8.91 4.31
CA ASP A 14 6.03 -8.55 4.71
C ASP A 14 6.89 -8.01 3.56
N ALA A 15 6.27 -7.51 2.50
CA ALA A 15 6.95 -6.86 1.38
C ALA A 15 7.55 -5.49 1.78
N GLY A 16 7.23 -5.01 2.99
CA GLY A 16 7.59 -3.70 3.50
C GLY A 16 6.79 -2.56 2.89
N LYS A 17 5.48 -2.79 2.65
CA LYS A 17 4.54 -1.78 2.15
C LYS A 17 4.57 -0.52 3.00
N SER A 18 4.40 -0.65 4.32
CA SER A 18 4.37 0.47 5.26
C SER A 18 5.66 1.31 5.19
N TYR A 19 6.81 0.64 5.10
CA TYR A 19 8.09 1.31 4.92
C TYR A 19 8.17 2.07 3.58
N ALA A 20 7.80 1.42 2.48
CA ALA A 20 7.76 2.02 1.15
C ALA A 20 6.78 3.20 1.05
N THR A 21 5.57 3.08 1.63
CA THR A 21 4.56 4.13 1.71
C THR A 21 5.09 5.35 2.45
N GLY A 22 5.68 5.15 3.63
CA GLY A 22 6.31 6.22 4.41
C GLY A 22 7.44 6.91 3.64
N PHE A 23 8.32 6.13 3.00
CA PHE A 23 9.42 6.65 2.19
C PHE A 23 8.90 7.51 1.04
N LEU A 24 7.95 7.01 0.25
CA LEU A 24 7.40 7.76 -0.87
C LEU A 24 6.71 9.05 -0.40
N ALA A 25 5.97 8.99 0.72
CA ALA A 25 5.35 10.16 1.30
C ALA A 25 6.38 11.23 1.70
N ARG A 26 7.51 10.81 2.29
CA ARG A 26 8.63 11.70 2.63
C ARG A 26 9.21 12.36 1.38
N GLU A 27 9.54 11.57 0.36
CA GLU A 27 10.15 12.06 -0.88
C GLU A 27 9.25 13.05 -1.62
N LEU A 28 7.94 12.76 -1.70
CA LEU A 28 6.96 13.67 -2.32
C LEU A 28 6.84 14.98 -1.51
N THR A 29 6.79 14.88 -0.18
CA THR A 29 6.71 16.05 0.70
C THR A 29 7.94 16.95 0.58
N GLN A 30 9.14 16.37 0.51
CA GLN A 30 10.39 17.11 0.30
C GLN A 30 10.43 17.85 -1.06
N LYS A 31 9.69 17.35 -2.06
CA LYS A 31 9.50 18.00 -3.36
C LYS A 31 8.38 19.05 -3.36
N GLY A 32 7.83 19.40 -2.20
CA GLY A 32 6.77 20.39 -2.04
C GLY A 32 5.36 19.88 -2.33
N ASN A 33 5.16 18.57 -2.56
CA ASN A 33 3.83 18.00 -2.72
C ASN A 33 3.19 17.78 -1.34
N ARG A 34 2.00 18.34 -1.08
CA ARG A 34 1.27 18.05 0.16
C ARG A 34 0.76 16.61 0.09
N THR A 35 1.50 15.70 0.70
CA THR A 35 1.20 14.26 0.71
C THR A 35 0.72 13.80 2.07
N ILE A 36 -0.33 12.98 2.09
CA ILE A 36 -0.78 12.26 3.28
C ILE A 36 -0.86 10.76 3.02
N THR A 37 -0.65 9.97 4.07
CA THR A 37 -0.79 8.52 4.05
C THR A 37 -2.04 8.11 4.81
N GLN A 38 -2.76 7.12 4.30
CA GLN A 38 -3.94 6.53 4.93
C GLN A 38 -3.81 5.01 4.90
N LYS A 39 -3.90 4.35 6.07
CA LYS A 39 -4.09 2.91 6.19
C LYS A 39 -5.58 2.65 6.27
N PHE A 40 -6.17 2.20 5.18
CA PHE A 40 -7.64 2.13 5.07
C PHE A 40 -8.27 1.15 6.06
N ILE A 41 -7.52 0.10 6.45
CA ILE A 41 -7.88 -0.96 7.39
C ILE A 41 -6.58 -1.42 8.06
N GLN A 42 -6.54 -1.29 9.39
CA GLN A 42 -5.51 -1.87 10.26
C GLN A 42 -6.07 -3.10 10.97
N THR A 43 -5.26 -4.13 11.12
CA THR A 43 -5.58 -5.34 11.89
C THR A 43 -4.46 -5.60 12.89
N GLY A 44 -4.76 -6.11 14.07
CA GLY A 44 -3.76 -6.40 15.11
C GLY A 44 -3.51 -5.25 16.09
N ASN A 45 -4.32 -4.20 16.09
CA ASN A 45 -4.13 -3.03 16.96
C ASN A 45 -5.44 -2.58 17.59
N VAL A 46 -5.34 -1.75 18.63
CA VAL A 46 -6.49 -1.09 19.28
C VAL A 46 -6.18 0.39 19.40
N GLY A 47 -7.06 1.24 18.87
CA GLY A 47 -7.01 2.70 19.00
C GLY A 47 -5.86 3.42 18.27
N HIS A 48 -4.97 2.70 17.59
CA HIS A 48 -3.87 3.25 16.81
C HIS A 48 -3.54 2.33 15.62
N SER A 49 -2.74 2.84 14.68
CA SER A 49 -2.21 2.08 13.54
C SER A 49 -0.69 2.18 13.56
N GLU A 50 -0.02 1.05 13.80
CA GLU A 50 1.44 0.98 13.76
C GLU A 50 2.01 1.34 12.39
N ASP A 51 1.25 1.07 11.31
CA ASP A 51 1.62 1.46 9.95
C ASP A 51 1.61 2.98 9.79
N ILE A 52 0.56 3.67 10.27
CA ILE A 52 0.54 5.14 10.28
C ILE A 52 1.66 5.71 11.16
N ASP A 53 1.89 5.13 12.34
CA ASP A 53 2.97 5.57 13.22
C ASP A 53 4.34 5.45 12.55
N LEU A 54 4.57 4.36 11.81
CA LEU A 54 5.77 4.16 11.00
C LEU A 54 5.86 5.18 9.87
N HIS A 55 4.76 5.46 9.16
CA HIS A 55 4.73 6.49 8.12
C HIS A 55 5.18 7.85 8.67
N ARG A 56 4.62 8.28 9.80
CA ARG A 56 4.97 9.56 10.43
C ARG A 56 6.44 9.61 10.86
N ARG A 57 6.94 8.50 11.43
CA ARG A 57 8.36 8.36 11.79
C ARG A 57 9.28 8.52 10.57
N ILE A 58 9.00 7.80 9.48
CA ILE A 58 9.80 7.88 8.25
C ILE A 58 9.71 9.28 7.63
N MET A 59 8.53 9.88 7.61
CA MET A 59 8.33 11.26 7.15
C MET A 59 9.02 12.30 8.02
N GLY A 60 9.43 11.95 9.25
CA GLY A 60 10.05 12.87 10.21
C GLY A 60 9.08 13.92 10.77
N ILE A 61 7.78 13.59 10.86
CA ILE A 61 6.73 14.50 11.33
C ILE A 61 5.99 13.92 12.56
N PRO A 62 5.44 14.76 13.45
CA PRO A 62 4.56 14.30 14.51
C PRO A 62 3.20 13.82 13.97
N PRO A 63 2.38 13.14 14.80
CA PRO A 63 1.00 12.83 14.45
C PRO A 63 0.22 14.07 14.05
N THR A 64 -0.47 13.98 12.91
CA THR A 64 -1.25 15.05 12.28
C THR A 64 -2.62 15.22 12.95
N GLU A 65 -3.35 16.28 12.59
CA GLU A 65 -4.74 16.43 13.04
C GLU A 65 -5.64 15.35 12.42
N GLU A 66 -5.36 14.95 11.19
CA GLU A 66 -6.03 13.88 10.45
C GLU A 66 -5.86 12.52 11.13
N ASP A 67 -4.68 12.25 11.70
CA ASP A 67 -4.44 11.04 12.50
C ASP A 67 -5.30 11.05 13.77
N ARG A 68 -5.34 12.18 14.49
CA ARG A 68 -6.15 12.33 15.72
C ARG A 68 -7.65 12.27 15.46
N ALA A 69 -8.08 12.73 14.29
CA ALA A 69 -9.46 12.64 13.83
C ALA A 69 -9.83 11.24 13.29
N GLY A 70 -8.87 10.32 13.20
CA GLY A 70 -9.08 8.96 12.69
C GLY A 70 -9.27 8.86 11.18
N LEU A 71 -8.94 9.92 10.42
CA LEU A 71 -9.09 9.92 8.95
C LEU A 71 -8.05 9.03 8.27
N THR A 72 -6.85 8.94 8.83
CA THR A 72 -5.75 8.16 8.26
C THR A 72 -5.80 6.67 8.64
N MET A 73 -6.67 6.29 9.59
CA MET A 73 -6.86 4.92 10.06
C MET A 73 -8.34 4.66 10.42
N PRO A 74 -9.27 4.79 9.44
CA PRO A 74 -10.70 4.80 9.72
C PRO A 74 -11.21 3.46 10.26
N GLU A 75 -10.60 2.34 9.87
CA GLU A 75 -10.96 1.01 10.31
C GLU A 75 -9.77 0.35 11.03
N ILE A 76 -9.96 0.02 12.31
CA ILE A 76 -8.99 -0.74 13.12
C ILE A 76 -9.71 -1.95 13.70
N PHE A 77 -9.06 -3.11 13.59
CA PHE A 77 -9.50 -4.38 14.17
C PHE A 77 -8.43 -4.99 15.05
N SER A 78 -8.84 -5.66 16.13
CA SER A 78 -7.96 -6.07 17.22
C SER A 78 -7.09 -7.28 16.88
N TYR A 79 -7.61 -8.21 16.06
CA TYR A 79 -6.93 -9.47 15.79
C TYR A 79 -6.01 -9.38 14.55
N PRO A 80 -4.75 -9.86 14.63
CA PRO A 80 -3.79 -9.78 13.51
C PRO A 80 -4.08 -10.87 12.46
N ALA A 81 -5.10 -10.64 11.64
CA ALA A 81 -5.49 -11.51 10.53
C ALA A 81 -5.94 -10.70 9.31
N SER A 82 -6.28 -11.38 8.21
CA SER A 82 -6.94 -10.73 7.07
C SER A 82 -8.19 -9.95 7.51
N PRO A 83 -8.51 -8.79 6.89
CA PRO A 83 -9.64 -7.96 7.28
C PRO A 83 -10.98 -8.70 7.45
N HIS A 84 -11.30 -9.64 6.55
CA HIS A 84 -12.54 -10.41 6.64
C HIS A 84 -12.65 -11.27 7.92
N LEU A 85 -11.52 -11.76 8.44
CA LEU A 85 -11.49 -12.58 9.65
C LEU A 85 -11.45 -11.67 10.88
N ALA A 86 -10.63 -10.62 10.86
CA ALA A 86 -10.52 -9.67 11.95
C ALA A 86 -11.85 -8.98 12.26
N SER A 87 -12.59 -8.55 11.23
CA SER A 87 -13.94 -7.99 11.37
C SER A 87 -14.94 -8.97 11.99
N ARG A 88 -14.91 -10.24 11.57
CA ARG A 88 -15.75 -11.29 12.14
C ARG A 88 -15.44 -11.55 13.61
N LEU A 89 -14.15 -11.63 13.98
CA LEU A 89 -13.71 -11.89 15.36
C LEU A 89 -14.05 -10.74 16.29
N ASP A 90 -13.95 -9.49 15.81
CA ASP A 90 -14.35 -8.30 16.55
C ASP A 90 -15.88 -8.11 16.58
N GLY A 91 -16.65 -8.97 15.91
CA GLY A 91 -18.12 -8.89 15.84
C GLY A 91 -18.63 -7.63 15.14
N ARG A 92 -17.81 -7.02 14.26
CA ARG A 92 -18.07 -5.73 13.63
C ARG A 92 -17.71 -5.78 12.15
N ALA A 93 -18.68 -5.50 11.28
CA ALA A 93 -18.42 -5.38 9.84
C ALA A 93 -17.52 -4.18 9.51
N ILE A 94 -16.79 -4.27 8.40
CA ILE A 94 -15.99 -3.16 7.85
C ILE A 94 -16.93 -2.08 7.33
N ASP A 95 -16.76 -0.85 7.81
CA ASP A 95 -17.53 0.30 7.33
C ASP A 95 -16.85 0.97 6.14
N PHE A 96 -17.17 0.49 4.94
CA PHE A 96 -16.64 1.04 3.70
C PHE A 96 -17.05 2.51 3.49
N ASN A 97 -18.22 2.93 3.95
CA ASN A 97 -18.65 4.32 3.82
C ASN A 97 -17.76 5.25 4.64
N LYS A 98 -17.44 4.86 5.88
CA LYS A 98 -16.51 5.60 6.74
C LYS A 98 -15.12 5.71 6.11
N MET A 99 -14.61 4.60 5.56
CA MET A 99 -13.32 4.59 4.85
C MET A 99 -13.30 5.56 3.67
N GLU A 100 -14.34 5.50 2.83
CA GLU A 100 -14.45 6.31 1.63
C GLU A 100 -14.63 7.80 1.93
N GLN A 101 -15.42 8.14 2.96
CA GLN A 101 -15.56 9.52 3.44
C GLN A 101 -14.23 10.06 3.94
N ALA A 102 -13.47 9.27 4.70
CA ALA A 102 -12.15 9.66 5.16
C ALA A 102 -11.18 9.88 3.97
N THR A 103 -11.15 8.95 3.01
CA THR A 103 -10.33 9.11 1.79
C THR A 103 -10.73 10.34 0.98
N ALA A 104 -12.03 10.63 0.84
CA ALA A 104 -12.52 11.79 0.11
C ALA A 104 -12.12 13.11 0.78
N GLU A 105 -12.20 13.18 2.11
CA GLU A 105 -11.78 14.36 2.86
C GLU A 105 -10.26 14.59 2.76
N LEU A 106 -9.46 13.52 2.87
CA LEU A 106 -8.02 13.59 2.64
C LEU A 106 -7.69 14.02 1.20
N SER A 107 -8.37 13.46 0.20
CA SER A 107 -8.19 13.80 -1.22
C SER A 107 -8.50 15.27 -1.51
N ARG A 108 -9.45 15.86 -0.78
CA ARG A 108 -9.80 17.29 -0.86
C ARG A 108 -8.72 18.20 -0.27
N ARG A 109 -8.10 17.78 0.84
CA ARG A 109 -7.11 18.58 1.60
C ARG A 109 -5.70 18.50 1.04
N TYR A 110 -5.33 17.37 0.45
CA TYR A 110 -3.96 17.07 0.03
C TYR A 110 -3.79 17.03 -1.50
N ASP A 111 -2.54 17.14 -1.93
CA ASP A 111 -2.18 17.01 -3.34
C ASP A 111 -2.05 15.55 -3.74
N THR A 112 -1.61 14.69 -2.83
CA THR A 112 -1.51 13.23 -3.00
C THR A 112 -1.99 12.50 -1.75
N VAL A 113 -2.80 11.45 -1.92
CA VAL A 113 -3.16 10.50 -0.86
C VAL A 113 -2.59 9.14 -1.23
N LEU A 114 -1.69 8.62 -0.40
CA LEU A 114 -1.20 7.24 -0.49
C LEU A 114 -2.10 6.36 0.38
N LEU A 115 -2.99 5.61 -0.27
CA LEU A 115 -3.97 4.74 0.37
C LEU A 115 -3.42 3.33 0.48
N GLU A 116 -2.85 2.99 1.63
CA GLU A 116 -2.24 1.69 1.87
C GLU A 116 -3.28 0.60 2.19
N GLY A 117 -3.17 -0.52 1.47
CA GLY A 117 -3.93 -1.74 1.69
C GLY A 117 -3.42 -2.63 2.83
N ALA A 118 -4.18 -3.67 3.15
CA ALA A 118 -3.80 -4.71 4.11
C ALA A 118 -3.38 -5.99 3.38
N GLY A 119 -2.17 -6.47 3.63
CA GLY A 119 -1.61 -7.65 2.96
C GLY A 119 -1.40 -7.45 1.45
N GLY A 120 -1.65 -8.49 0.64
CA GLY A 120 -1.49 -8.48 -0.82
C GLY A 120 -2.79 -8.26 -1.61
N LEU A 121 -2.70 -8.25 -2.93
CA LEU A 121 -3.83 -7.96 -3.84
C LEU A 121 -5.04 -8.88 -3.66
N MET A 122 -4.82 -10.17 -3.41
CA MET A 122 -5.90 -11.16 -3.30
C MET A 122 -6.40 -11.34 -1.86
N VAL A 123 -6.01 -10.47 -0.94
CA VAL A 123 -6.47 -10.54 0.45
C VAL A 123 -7.96 -10.18 0.53
N PRO A 124 -8.79 -10.97 1.23
CA PRO A 124 -10.21 -10.69 1.38
C PRO A 124 -10.46 -9.53 2.34
N LEU A 125 -11.23 -8.56 1.86
CA LEU A 125 -11.86 -7.53 2.69
C LEU A 125 -13.13 -8.08 3.32
N THR A 126 -13.95 -8.75 2.53
CA THR A 126 -15.11 -9.52 2.99
C THR A 126 -15.07 -10.92 2.37
N GLU A 127 -16.09 -11.76 2.60
CA GLU A 127 -16.19 -13.07 1.93
C GLU A 127 -16.39 -12.94 0.41
N ASP A 128 -16.95 -11.81 -0.06
CA ASP A 128 -17.29 -11.58 -1.48
C ASP A 128 -16.46 -10.47 -2.15
N LEU A 129 -15.51 -9.86 -1.43
CA LEU A 129 -14.73 -8.73 -1.93
C LEU A 129 -13.25 -8.87 -1.59
N LEU A 130 -12.40 -8.97 -2.61
CA LEU A 130 -10.95 -8.92 -2.46
C LEU A 130 -10.42 -7.48 -2.61
N THR A 131 -9.23 -7.21 -2.05
CA THR A 131 -8.54 -5.92 -2.21
C THR A 131 -8.39 -5.53 -3.68
N ILE A 132 -8.05 -6.48 -4.56
CA ILE A 132 -7.90 -6.21 -5.99
C ILE A 132 -9.21 -5.79 -6.66
N ASP A 133 -10.35 -6.31 -6.21
CA ASP A 133 -11.66 -5.95 -6.75
C ASP A 133 -12.07 -4.55 -6.28
N TYR A 134 -11.74 -4.19 -5.03
CA TYR A 134 -11.90 -2.82 -4.53
C TYR A 134 -11.10 -1.81 -5.36
N ILE A 135 -9.85 -2.13 -5.72
CA ILE A 135 -9.02 -1.26 -6.59
C ILE A 135 -9.69 -1.05 -7.96
N VAL A 136 -10.22 -2.12 -8.56
CA VAL A 136 -10.95 -2.05 -9.84
C VAL A 136 -12.19 -1.16 -9.72
N GLN A 137 -13.01 -1.37 -8.69
CA GLN A 137 -14.24 -0.61 -8.47
C GLN A 137 -13.98 0.89 -8.30
N LYS A 138 -12.92 1.25 -7.56
CA LYS A 138 -12.56 2.65 -7.31
C LYS A 138 -11.69 3.27 -8.40
N LYS A 139 -11.16 2.47 -9.32
CA LYS A 139 -10.28 2.88 -10.41
C LYS A 139 -9.05 3.65 -9.92
N TYR A 140 -8.52 3.27 -8.75
CA TYR A 140 -7.31 3.89 -8.23
C TYR A 140 -6.09 3.44 -9.04
N PRO A 141 -5.18 4.35 -9.43
CA PRO A 141 -3.86 3.95 -9.87
C PRO A 141 -3.15 3.16 -8.76
N LEU A 142 -2.48 2.08 -9.14
CA LEU A 142 -1.82 1.17 -8.22
C LEU A 142 -0.32 1.49 -8.12
N ILE A 143 0.16 1.61 -6.88
CA ILE A 143 1.56 1.52 -6.51
C ILE A 143 1.78 0.11 -5.95
N PHE A 144 2.67 -0.64 -6.58
CA PHE A 144 2.91 -2.05 -6.25
C PHE A 144 4.30 -2.23 -5.63
N VAL A 145 4.34 -2.67 -4.38
CA VAL A 145 5.56 -2.90 -3.62
C VAL A 145 6.01 -4.36 -3.77
N THR A 146 7.25 -4.54 -4.21
CA THR A 146 7.94 -5.83 -4.28
C THR A 146 9.24 -5.75 -3.48
N SER A 147 9.90 -6.89 -3.25
CA SER A 147 11.22 -6.96 -2.63
C SER A 147 12.14 -7.94 -3.37
N GLY A 148 13.38 -8.07 -2.88
CA GLY A 148 14.42 -8.95 -3.45
C GLY A 148 14.62 -10.26 -2.73
N LYS A 149 13.63 -10.75 -1.97
CA LYS A 149 13.72 -12.06 -1.30
C LYS A 149 13.41 -13.21 -2.27
N LEU A 150 13.89 -14.41 -1.95
CA LEU A 150 13.52 -15.62 -2.70
C LEU A 150 11.99 -15.75 -2.81
N GLY A 151 11.49 -16.05 -4.01
CA GLY A 151 10.06 -16.13 -4.31
C GLY A 151 9.42 -14.82 -4.81
N SER A 152 10.08 -13.67 -4.64
CA SER A 152 9.52 -12.36 -5.04
C SER A 152 9.24 -12.27 -6.54
N ILE A 153 10.07 -12.89 -7.38
CA ILE A 153 9.84 -12.97 -8.83
C ILE A 153 8.47 -13.60 -9.11
N ASN A 154 8.19 -14.78 -8.56
CA ASN A 154 6.94 -15.48 -8.77
C ASN A 154 5.73 -14.65 -8.30
N HIS A 155 5.78 -14.12 -7.07
CA HIS A 155 4.67 -13.33 -6.54
C HIS A 155 4.44 -12.03 -7.33
N THR A 156 5.51 -11.39 -7.80
CA THR A 156 5.42 -10.19 -8.63
C THR A 156 4.79 -10.49 -9.98
N LEU A 157 5.22 -11.55 -10.67
CA LEU A 157 4.68 -11.88 -11.99
C LEU A 157 3.23 -12.37 -11.92
N LEU A 158 2.87 -13.17 -10.92
CA LEU A 158 1.46 -13.54 -10.69
C LEU A 158 0.59 -12.30 -10.41
N SER A 159 1.14 -11.34 -9.65
CA SER A 159 0.46 -10.06 -9.41
C SER A 159 0.33 -9.24 -10.68
N PHE A 160 1.37 -9.17 -11.52
CA PHE A 160 1.33 -8.48 -12.81
C PHE A 160 0.27 -9.06 -13.75
N GLU A 161 0.17 -10.39 -13.84
CA GLU A 161 -0.90 -11.05 -14.60
C GLU A 161 -2.29 -10.68 -14.05
N ALA A 162 -2.47 -10.71 -12.73
CA ALA A 162 -3.75 -10.35 -12.10
C ALA A 162 -4.13 -8.86 -12.32
N ILE A 163 -3.15 -7.96 -12.24
CA ILE A 163 -3.29 -6.52 -12.49
C ILE A 163 -3.72 -6.28 -13.95
N ARG A 164 -3.01 -6.89 -14.91
CA ARG A 164 -3.31 -6.75 -16.35
C ARG A 164 -4.67 -7.32 -16.72
N HIS A 165 -4.97 -8.52 -16.24
CA HIS A 165 -6.23 -9.19 -16.52
C HIS A 165 -7.44 -8.36 -16.05
N ARG A 166 -7.27 -7.58 -14.98
CA ARG A 166 -8.31 -6.69 -14.44
C ARG A 166 -8.26 -5.26 -14.98
N GLY A 167 -7.34 -4.94 -15.90
CA GLY A 167 -7.20 -3.59 -16.47
C GLY A 167 -6.84 -2.53 -15.44
N ILE A 168 -6.16 -2.91 -14.35
CA ILE A 168 -5.71 -1.96 -13.33
C ILE A 168 -4.54 -1.15 -13.88
N ARG A 169 -4.62 0.18 -13.78
CA ARG A 169 -3.49 1.07 -14.09
C ARG A 169 -2.42 0.89 -13.03
N LEU A 170 -1.34 0.19 -13.37
CA LEU A 170 -0.11 0.17 -12.58
C LEU A 170 0.63 1.48 -12.83
N ASP A 171 0.74 2.30 -11.79
CA ASP A 171 1.39 3.60 -11.86
C ASP A 171 2.86 3.51 -11.49
N THR A 172 3.18 2.75 -10.43
CA THR A 172 4.55 2.63 -9.93
C THR A 172 4.81 1.22 -9.40
N VAL A 173 5.98 0.67 -9.69
CA VAL A 173 6.57 -0.47 -8.98
C VAL A 173 7.64 0.07 -8.03
N MET A 174 7.50 -0.24 -6.75
CA MET A 174 8.48 0.09 -5.72
C MET A 174 9.26 -1.17 -5.36
N TYR A 175 10.55 -1.17 -5.68
CA TYR A 175 11.46 -2.25 -5.31
C TYR A 175 12.08 -1.95 -3.95
N ASN A 176 11.61 -2.67 -2.93
CA ASN A 176 11.99 -2.41 -1.56
C ASN A 176 13.24 -3.20 -1.15
N LEU A 177 14.27 -2.47 -0.72
CA LEU A 177 15.52 -3.04 -0.19
C LEU A 177 15.46 -3.34 1.31
N TYR A 178 14.41 -2.92 2.01
CA TYR A 178 14.19 -3.16 3.43
C TYR A 178 13.16 -4.28 3.69
N PRO A 179 13.41 -5.23 4.61
CA PRO A 179 14.65 -5.41 5.35
C PRO A 179 15.76 -5.94 4.44
N THR A 180 17.00 -5.63 4.82
CA THR A 180 18.19 -6.08 4.09
C THR A 180 18.26 -7.60 4.07
N VAL A 181 18.37 -8.17 2.88
CA VAL A 181 18.56 -9.62 2.70
C VAL A 181 20.05 -9.97 2.68
N ALA A 182 20.39 -11.14 3.20
CA ALA A 182 21.79 -11.58 3.27
C ALA A 182 22.41 -11.82 1.89
N ASP A 183 21.61 -12.33 0.93
CA ASP A 183 22.06 -12.65 -0.41
C ASP A 183 21.80 -11.50 -1.39
N LYS A 184 22.84 -10.70 -1.63
CA LYS A 184 22.81 -9.58 -2.57
C LYS A 184 22.71 -10.03 -4.03
N THR A 185 23.19 -11.22 -4.36
CA THR A 185 23.11 -11.76 -5.74
C THR A 185 21.66 -11.95 -6.15
N ILE A 186 20.86 -12.59 -5.27
CA ILE A 186 19.42 -12.77 -5.49
C ILE A 186 18.71 -11.42 -5.56
N GLN A 187 19.05 -10.49 -4.66
CA GLN A 187 18.43 -9.16 -4.61
C GLN A 187 18.69 -8.37 -5.90
N GLU A 188 19.92 -8.40 -6.43
CA GLU A 188 20.30 -7.66 -7.63
C GLU A 188 19.68 -8.27 -8.90
N ASP A 189 19.75 -9.60 -9.05
CA ASP A 189 19.14 -10.28 -10.21
C ASP A 189 17.62 -10.13 -10.23
N THR A 190 16.97 -10.25 -9.06
CA THR A 190 15.51 -10.07 -8.92
C THR A 190 15.09 -8.65 -9.32
N LEU A 191 15.88 -7.63 -8.97
CA LEU A 191 15.63 -6.24 -9.37
C LEU A 191 15.66 -6.10 -10.88
N ILE A 192 16.74 -6.57 -11.52
CA ILE A 192 16.94 -6.49 -12.97
C ILE A 192 15.79 -7.22 -13.68
N PHE A 193 15.46 -8.41 -13.23
CA PHE A 193 14.43 -9.24 -13.83
C PHE A 193 13.04 -8.59 -13.70
N ILE A 194 12.64 -8.15 -12.51
CA ILE A 194 11.33 -7.51 -12.30
C ILE A 194 11.22 -6.21 -13.09
N ARG A 195 12.26 -5.38 -13.12
CA ARG A 195 12.27 -4.14 -13.93
C ARG A 195 12.01 -4.45 -15.40
N LYS A 196 12.72 -5.43 -15.97
CA LYS A 196 12.52 -5.85 -17.37
C LYS A 196 11.08 -6.34 -17.64
N GLN A 197 10.48 -7.09 -16.71
CA GLN A 197 9.10 -7.55 -16.87
C GLN A 197 8.09 -6.40 -16.73
N MET A 198 8.34 -5.46 -15.82
CA MET A 198 7.52 -4.24 -15.70
C MET A 198 7.56 -3.45 -17.02
N GLU A 199 8.74 -3.14 -17.55
CA GLU A 199 8.89 -2.38 -18.80
C GLU A 199 8.19 -3.06 -19.99
N LYS A 200 8.21 -4.40 -20.04
CA LYS A 200 7.53 -5.17 -21.09
C LYS A 200 6.00 -5.07 -21.03
N TYR A 201 5.44 -5.08 -19.83
CA TYR A 201 4.00 -5.28 -19.61
C TYR A 201 3.25 -4.02 -19.15
N PHE A 202 3.97 -3.06 -18.60
CA PHE A 202 3.51 -1.77 -18.09
C PHE A 202 4.53 -0.67 -18.43
N PRO A 203 4.71 -0.35 -19.73
CA PRO A 203 5.74 0.58 -20.17
C PRO A 203 5.60 2.00 -19.60
N ASP A 204 4.40 2.38 -19.18
CA ASP A 204 4.11 3.69 -18.57
C ASP A 204 4.31 3.71 -17.04
N ALA A 205 4.55 2.55 -16.42
CA ALA A 205 4.74 2.47 -14.98
C ALA A 205 6.14 2.96 -14.58
N GLN A 206 6.22 3.70 -13.48
CA GLN A 206 7.48 4.13 -12.89
C GLN A 206 8.14 2.99 -12.10
N PHE A 207 9.47 3.01 -12.01
CA PHE A 207 10.21 2.08 -11.14
C PHE A 207 11.01 2.87 -10.12
N ILE A 208 10.66 2.72 -8.84
CA ILE A 208 11.33 3.40 -7.73
C ILE A 208 12.08 2.37 -6.90
N LEU A 209 13.36 2.64 -6.64
CA LEU A 209 14.15 1.89 -5.67
C LEU A 209 13.94 2.50 -4.28
N VAL A 210 13.52 1.70 -3.31
CA VAL A 210 13.33 2.14 -1.92
C VAL A 210 14.58 1.75 -1.13
N PRO A 211 15.41 2.72 -0.70
CA PRO A 211 16.62 2.44 0.06
C PRO A 211 16.32 2.14 1.53
N GLU A 212 17.32 1.60 2.22
CA GLU A 212 17.38 1.60 3.69
C GLU A 212 17.72 3.03 4.17
N ILE A 213 16.94 3.59 5.12
CA ILE A 213 17.06 4.96 5.66
C ILE A 213 17.15 4.99 7.17
#